data_AF-A0A3M1AQQ6-F1
#
_entry.id   AF-A0A3M1AQQ6-F1
#
_cell.length_a   1.000
_cell.length_b   1.000
_cell.length_c   1.000
_cell.angle_alpha   90.00
_cell.angle_beta   90.00
_cell.angle_gamma   90.00
#
_symmetry.space_group_name_H-M   'P 1'
#
loop_
_entity.id
_entity.type
_entity.pdbx_description
1 polymer ?
#
loop_
_entity_poly.entity_id
_entity_poly.type
_entity_poly.pdbx_seq_one_letter_code
_entity_poly.pdbx_strand_id
1 'polypeptide(L)'
;MKQALFFSSLLLSVVFILGCSGGDNPAAPVNGDFVYPLHVGNRWQYTITETLSNFNPPIPGMTDSTSTFNSTVETVAIDTIEGSIEVYRFLEQTSRGLKWTALYKNQVDGMYLYEGPFTNSLPKNSKDANSSPRERSLSSDFILQSTFPVLSRKLTPLKILHYPFEIDQQWLVQQVNNPTTIINRIDKKVVGTELVQTPAGKFGCFKIQWLFMDAKGRLLQDIERMDYICPQGLVKRSTFTRNALLWAGAGNEPFGTADRKVEIELMQIQLENLPK
;
A
#
# COMPACT_ATOMS: atom_id res chain seq x y z
N MET A 1 -38.21 -49.65 -47.01
CA MET A 1 -38.34 -48.49 -47.90
C MET A 1 -39.36 -47.54 -47.27
N LYS A 2 -38.95 -46.29 -46.95
CA LYS A 2 -39.74 -45.21 -46.28
C LYS A 2 -40.04 -45.48 -44.79
N GLN A 3 -39.99 -44.52 -43.85
CA GLN A 3 -39.84 -43.07 -43.91
C GLN A 3 -39.33 -42.56 -42.55
N ALA A 4 -38.56 -41.47 -42.59
CA ALA A 4 -37.91 -40.81 -41.46
C ALA A 4 -38.91 -40.14 -40.51
N LEU A 5 -38.60 -40.14 -39.21
CA LEU A 5 -39.22 -39.28 -38.20
C LEU A 5 -38.17 -38.85 -37.17
N PHE A 6 -37.90 -37.55 -37.18
CA PHE A 6 -37.72 -36.66 -36.03
C PHE A 6 -36.86 -37.12 -34.83
N PHE A 7 -35.73 -36.45 -34.60
CA PHE A 7 -35.61 -35.40 -33.57
C PHE A 7 -34.20 -34.80 -33.63
N SER A 8 -34.05 -33.80 -34.50
CA SER A 8 -33.06 -32.75 -34.32
C SER A 8 -33.55 -31.85 -33.21
N SER A 9 -32.74 -31.60 -32.18
CA SER A 9 -32.62 -30.31 -31.47
C SER A 9 -32.10 -30.50 -30.04
N LEU A 10 -31.06 -29.74 -29.70
CA LEU A 10 -30.74 -29.25 -28.35
C LEU A 10 -30.27 -30.27 -27.29
N LEU A 11 -28.98 -30.62 -27.34
CA LEU A 11 -28.20 -30.82 -26.12
C LEU A 11 -26.86 -30.10 -26.31
N LEU A 12 -26.86 -28.78 -26.12
CA LEU A 12 -26.36 -28.14 -24.90
C LEU A 12 -24.89 -28.52 -24.56
N SER A 13 -24.01 -28.49 -25.55
CA SER A 13 -22.56 -28.39 -25.32
C SER A 13 -22.19 -26.92 -25.08
N VAL A 14 -22.63 -26.38 -23.94
CA VAL A 14 -22.07 -25.14 -23.36
C VAL A 14 -20.67 -25.48 -22.88
N VAL A 15 -19.74 -25.41 -23.82
CA VAL A 15 -18.30 -25.55 -23.60
C VAL A 15 -17.82 -24.24 -22.97
N PHE A 16 -17.42 -24.34 -21.69
CA PHE A 16 -16.47 -23.47 -21.00
C PHE A 16 -16.81 -21.97 -20.93
N ILE A 17 -17.76 -21.64 -20.06
CA ILE A 17 -17.53 -20.51 -19.15
C ILE A 17 -17.01 -21.15 -17.87
N LEU A 18 -15.69 -21.36 -17.79
CA LEU A 18 -15.05 -21.52 -16.49
C LEU A 18 -15.37 -20.24 -15.73
N GLY A 19 -16.38 -20.34 -14.88
CA GLY A 19 -16.66 -19.32 -13.90
C GLY A 19 -15.36 -19.04 -13.17
N CYS A 20 -14.92 -17.78 -13.24
CA CYS A 20 -14.39 -17.17 -12.05
C CYS A 20 -15.50 -17.32 -11.00
N SER A 21 -15.48 -18.45 -10.30
CA SER A 21 -16.08 -18.50 -8.98
C SER A 21 -15.31 -17.43 -8.22
N GLY A 22 -15.93 -16.26 -8.11
CA GLY A 22 -15.75 -15.43 -6.94
C GLY A 22 -16.15 -16.31 -5.79
N GLY A 23 -15.20 -17.13 -5.33
CA GLY A 23 -15.31 -17.80 -4.06
C GLY A 23 -15.56 -16.68 -3.09
N ASP A 24 -16.74 -16.70 -2.47
CA ASP A 24 -16.99 -15.97 -1.25
C ASP A 24 -15.88 -16.39 -0.28
N ASN A 25 -14.75 -15.67 -0.33
CA ASN A 25 -13.64 -15.87 0.58
C ASN A 25 -14.25 -15.76 1.98
N PRO A 26 -14.09 -16.79 2.82
CA PRO A 26 -14.87 -16.88 4.04
C PRO A 26 -14.59 -15.65 4.91
N ALA A 27 -15.66 -14.91 5.21
CA ALA A 27 -15.70 -13.93 6.28
C ALA A 27 -15.62 -14.69 7.61
N ALA A 28 -14.42 -15.08 8.02
CA ALA A 28 -14.18 -15.77 9.29
C ALA A 28 -12.82 -15.38 9.89
N PRO A 29 -12.65 -15.54 11.21
CA PRO A 29 -12.63 -14.47 12.19
C PRO A 29 -11.24 -13.84 12.35
N VAL A 30 -11.26 -12.58 12.78
CA VAL A 30 -10.09 -11.75 13.09
C VAL A 30 -9.50 -12.11 14.46
N ASN A 31 -9.45 -13.40 14.80
CA ASN A 31 -8.86 -13.96 16.02
C ASN A 31 -8.00 -15.17 15.64
N GLY A 32 -6.69 -15.00 15.67
CA GLY A 32 -5.70 -16.01 15.33
C GLY A 32 -4.31 -15.42 15.10
N ASP A 33 -3.31 -16.29 14.93
CA ASP A 33 -1.90 -15.97 14.68
C ASP A 33 -1.71 -15.28 13.32
N PHE A 34 -2.14 -14.01 13.21
CA PHE A 34 -1.93 -13.22 12.01
C PHE A 34 -0.43 -13.04 11.78
N VAL A 35 0.03 -13.51 10.62
CA VAL A 35 1.38 -13.30 10.11
C VAL A 35 1.26 -12.86 8.66
N TYR A 36 1.92 -11.75 8.31
CA TYR A 36 1.85 -11.22 6.95
C TYR A 36 2.44 -12.24 5.94
N PRO A 37 1.76 -12.49 4.81
CA PRO A 37 2.17 -13.55 3.87
C PRO A 37 3.37 -13.14 3.02
N LEU A 38 4.59 -13.49 3.44
CA LEU A 38 5.85 -13.13 2.76
C LEU A 38 6.38 -14.19 1.77
N HIS A 39 5.65 -15.24 1.43
CA HIS A 39 6.18 -16.31 0.57
C HIS A 39 6.56 -15.82 -0.83
N VAL A 40 7.71 -16.29 -1.35
CA VAL A 40 8.14 -16.03 -2.74
C VAL A 40 7.08 -16.54 -3.70
N GLY A 41 6.73 -15.74 -4.69
CA GLY A 41 5.64 -15.99 -5.64
C GLY A 41 4.30 -15.34 -5.24
N ASN A 42 4.15 -14.87 -4.00
CA ASN A 42 2.98 -14.07 -3.63
C ASN A 42 2.94 -12.77 -4.43
N ARG A 43 1.74 -12.43 -4.92
CA ARG A 43 1.51 -11.27 -5.77
C ARG A 43 0.20 -10.58 -5.44
N TRP A 44 0.24 -9.26 -5.36
CA TRP A 44 -0.91 -8.38 -5.18
C TRP A 44 -0.98 -7.38 -6.32
N GLN A 45 -2.16 -7.16 -6.85
CA GLN A 45 -2.42 -6.12 -7.83
C GLN A 45 -3.38 -5.11 -7.22
N TYR A 46 -3.01 -3.84 -7.29
CA TYR A 46 -3.76 -2.74 -6.72
C TYR A 46 -4.13 -1.72 -7.80
N THR A 47 -5.24 -1.04 -7.57
CA THR A 47 -5.53 0.24 -8.20
C THR A 47 -5.22 1.35 -7.19
N ILE A 48 -4.51 2.36 -7.66
CA ILE A 48 -4.16 3.56 -6.89
C ILE A 48 -4.89 4.74 -7.52
N THR A 49 -5.72 5.40 -6.72
CA THR A 49 -6.43 6.62 -7.09
C THR A 49 -5.88 7.78 -6.28
N GLU A 50 -5.38 8.80 -6.96
CA GLU A 50 -4.87 10.03 -6.37
C GLU A 50 -5.75 11.20 -6.79
N THR A 51 -6.30 11.91 -5.81
CA THR A 51 -7.14 13.08 -6.00
C THR A 51 -6.48 14.31 -5.38
N LEU A 52 -6.46 15.41 -6.13
CA LEU A 52 -6.11 16.74 -5.64
C LEU A 52 -7.34 17.64 -5.71
N SER A 53 -7.57 18.41 -4.66
CA SER A 53 -8.72 19.29 -4.53
C SER A 53 -8.42 20.49 -3.64
N ASN A 54 -9.32 21.47 -3.55
CA ASN A 54 -9.23 22.60 -2.60
C ASN A 54 -7.89 23.39 -2.71
N PHE A 55 -7.53 23.80 -3.92
CA PHE A 55 -6.32 24.60 -4.17
C PHE A 55 -6.38 25.97 -3.48
N ASN A 56 -5.31 26.34 -2.77
CA ASN A 56 -5.19 27.61 -2.06
C ASN A 56 -3.78 28.25 -2.24
N PRO A 57 -3.67 29.46 -2.81
CA PRO A 57 -4.76 30.20 -3.46
C PRO A 57 -5.31 29.43 -4.68
N PRO A 58 -6.51 29.77 -5.19
CA PRO A 58 -6.97 29.24 -6.46
C PRO A 58 -5.96 29.52 -7.57
N ILE A 59 -5.60 28.50 -8.35
CA ILE A 59 -4.52 28.56 -9.33
C ILE A 59 -5.16 28.55 -10.73
N PRO A 60 -5.02 29.61 -11.54
CA PRO A 60 -5.66 29.67 -12.86
C PRO A 60 -5.31 28.46 -13.72
N GLY A 61 -6.33 27.81 -14.28
CA GLY A 61 -6.18 26.62 -15.11
C GLY A 61 -6.00 25.30 -14.33
N MET A 62 -5.94 25.34 -13.00
CA MET A 62 -6.00 24.13 -12.17
C MET A 62 -7.41 23.93 -11.66
N THR A 63 -7.88 22.68 -11.77
CA THR A 63 -9.11 22.21 -11.16
C THR A 63 -8.82 20.97 -10.33
N ASP A 64 -9.79 20.57 -9.53
CA ASP A 64 -9.79 19.25 -8.90
C ASP A 64 -9.47 18.19 -9.96
N SER A 65 -8.55 17.30 -9.61
CA SER A 65 -8.03 16.30 -10.53
C SER A 65 -7.99 14.95 -9.84
N THR A 66 -8.33 13.91 -10.59
CA THR A 66 -8.21 12.54 -10.12
C THR A 66 -7.43 11.75 -11.16
N SER A 67 -6.40 11.05 -10.72
CA SER A 67 -5.59 10.19 -11.56
C SER A 67 -5.61 8.78 -10.99
N THR A 68 -5.79 7.79 -11.86
CA THR A 68 -5.84 6.38 -11.47
C THR A 68 -4.78 5.61 -12.23
N PHE A 69 -4.08 4.71 -11.55
CA PHE A 69 -3.07 3.84 -12.14
C PHE A 69 -2.96 2.53 -11.36
N ASN A 70 -2.35 1.53 -11.98
CA ASN A 70 -2.22 0.21 -11.36
C ASN A 70 -0.84 0.04 -10.73
N SER A 71 -0.78 -0.78 -9.69
CA SER A 71 0.46 -1.24 -9.06
C SER A 71 0.44 -2.74 -8.88
N THR A 72 1.55 -3.41 -9.17
CA THR A 72 1.77 -4.82 -8.85
C THR A 72 2.86 -4.91 -7.80
N VAL A 73 2.58 -5.60 -6.70
CA VAL A 73 3.55 -5.94 -5.66
C VAL A 73 3.77 -7.45 -5.71
N GLU A 74 5.02 -7.90 -5.66
CA GLU A 74 5.37 -9.31 -5.69
C GLU A 74 6.51 -9.61 -4.72
N THR A 75 6.46 -10.74 -4.03
CA THR A 75 7.61 -11.27 -3.31
C THR A 75 8.47 -12.09 -4.28
N VAL A 76 9.61 -11.54 -4.68
CA VAL A 76 10.40 -12.06 -5.80
C VAL A 76 11.58 -12.95 -5.38
N ALA A 77 12.07 -12.81 -4.15
CA ALA A 77 13.24 -13.55 -3.68
C ALA A 77 13.35 -13.56 -2.14
N ILE A 78 14.22 -14.43 -1.64
CA ILE A 78 14.79 -14.37 -0.29
C ILE A 78 16.24 -13.88 -0.45
N ASP A 79 16.62 -12.88 0.35
CA ASP A 79 17.97 -12.31 0.42
C ASP A 79 18.58 -12.53 1.80
N THR A 80 19.90 -12.32 1.91
CA THR A 80 20.61 -12.30 3.18
C THR A 80 21.25 -10.93 3.41
N ILE A 81 20.92 -10.27 4.51
CA ILE A 81 21.57 -9.04 4.99
C ILE A 81 22.65 -9.43 6.00
N GLU A 82 23.84 -8.80 5.89
CA GLU A 82 24.96 -9.00 6.82
C GLU A 82 25.35 -10.48 7.01
N GLY A 83 25.18 -11.29 5.96
CA GLY A 83 25.59 -12.70 5.92
C GLY A 83 24.78 -13.66 6.79
N SER A 84 23.79 -13.20 7.54
CA SER A 84 23.03 -14.06 8.47
C SER A 84 21.52 -13.77 8.56
N ILE A 85 21.07 -12.58 8.15
CA ILE A 85 19.66 -12.20 8.30
C ILE A 85 18.92 -12.47 6.99
N GLU A 86 18.19 -13.59 6.95
CA GLU A 86 17.26 -13.85 5.84
C GLU A 86 16.09 -12.87 5.85
N VAL A 87 15.81 -12.28 4.69
CA VAL A 87 14.73 -11.31 4.45
C VAL A 87 14.05 -11.59 3.11
N TYR A 88 12.79 -11.23 2.98
CA TYR A 88 12.01 -11.36 1.76
C TYR A 88 12.06 -10.07 0.95
N ARG A 89 12.46 -10.19 -0.32
CA ARG A 89 12.49 -9.07 -1.26
C ARG A 89 11.13 -8.91 -1.92
N PHE A 90 10.55 -7.75 -1.70
CA PHE A 90 9.36 -7.28 -2.38
C PHE A 90 9.77 -6.39 -3.55
N LEU A 91 9.13 -6.59 -4.69
CA LEU A 91 9.21 -5.75 -5.87
C LEU A 91 7.85 -5.10 -6.11
N GLU A 92 7.82 -3.79 -6.26
CA GLU A 92 6.63 -3.07 -6.72
C GLU A 92 6.87 -2.41 -8.07
N GLN A 93 5.89 -2.52 -8.96
CA GLN A 93 5.90 -1.95 -10.30
C GLN A 93 4.56 -1.30 -10.59
N THR A 94 4.58 -0.04 -11.01
CA THR A 94 3.37 0.69 -11.41
C THR A 94 3.21 0.72 -12.92
N SER A 95 1.97 0.89 -13.40
CA SER A 95 1.69 1.12 -14.83
C SER A 95 2.28 2.44 -15.36
N ARG A 96 2.85 3.26 -14.47
CA ARG A 96 3.56 4.51 -14.76
C ARG A 96 5.07 4.29 -14.98
N GLY A 97 5.54 3.03 -14.93
CA GLY A 97 6.95 2.68 -15.09
C GLY A 97 7.80 2.81 -13.82
N LEU A 98 7.22 3.29 -12.71
CA LEU A 98 7.96 3.38 -11.44
C LEU A 98 8.16 1.97 -10.86
N LYS A 99 9.39 1.67 -10.43
CA LYS A 99 9.80 0.36 -9.91
C LYS A 99 10.59 0.47 -8.61
N TRP A 100 10.28 -0.36 -7.63
CA TRP A 100 10.82 -0.22 -6.28
C TRP A 100 11.06 -1.53 -5.57
N THR A 101 12.01 -1.55 -4.64
CA THR A 101 12.26 -2.73 -3.81
C THR A 101 12.12 -2.41 -2.32
N ALA A 102 11.75 -3.43 -1.55
CA ALA A 102 11.82 -3.39 -0.10
C ALA A 102 12.13 -4.77 0.47
N LEU A 103 12.80 -4.83 1.61
CA LEU A 103 13.24 -6.04 2.28
C LEU A 103 12.50 -6.16 3.61
N TYR A 104 11.77 -7.26 3.79
CA TYR A 104 10.96 -7.49 4.98
C TYR A 104 11.29 -8.81 5.66
N LYS A 105 11.01 -8.90 6.96
CA LYS A 105 11.06 -10.16 7.71
C LYS A 105 9.92 -10.22 8.71
N ASN A 106 9.26 -11.38 8.80
CA ASN A 106 8.42 -11.68 9.95
C ASN A 106 9.29 -12.17 11.10
N GLN A 107 9.00 -11.67 12.29
CA GLN A 107 9.47 -12.20 13.56
C GLN A 107 8.24 -12.57 14.40
N VAL A 108 8.48 -13.17 15.57
CA VAL A 108 7.42 -13.60 16.49
C VAL A 108 6.50 -12.45 16.89
N ASP A 109 7.04 -11.23 17.01
CA ASP A 109 6.34 -10.06 17.54
C ASP A 109 5.97 -9.02 16.47
N GLY A 110 6.17 -9.31 15.17
CA GLY A 110 5.82 -8.37 14.12
C GLY A 110 6.51 -8.57 12.77
N MET A 111 6.14 -7.70 11.82
CA MET A 111 6.80 -7.55 10.53
C MET A 111 7.76 -6.36 10.58
N TYR A 112 8.97 -6.58 10.07
CA TYR A 112 10.05 -5.61 10.09
C TYR A 112 10.47 -5.22 8.68
N LEU A 113 10.66 -3.92 8.44
CA LEU A 113 11.24 -3.35 7.22
C LEU A 113 12.74 -3.11 7.46
N TYR A 114 13.58 -3.80 6.70
CA TYR A 114 15.04 -3.66 6.77
C TYR A 114 15.59 -2.63 5.77
N GLU A 115 15.08 -2.64 4.55
CA GLU A 115 15.49 -1.71 3.49
C GLU A 115 14.27 -1.38 2.62
N GLY A 116 14.12 -0.12 2.21
CA GLY A 116 12.98 0.36 1.43
C GLY A 116 12.59 1.77 1.86
N PRO A 117 11.54 2.35 1.27
CA PRO A 117 11.07 3.65 1.71
C PRO A 117 10.30 3.55 3.01
N PHE A 118 10.18 4.70 3.64
CA PHE A 118 9.32 4.87 4.77
C PHE A 118 7.88 5.30 4.39
N THR A 119 7.76 6.17 3.38
CA THR A 119 6.48 6.83 2.98
C THR A 119 5.38 5.81 2.67
N ASN A 120 5.80 4.63 2.19
CA ASN A 120 5.00 3.45 1.97
C ASN A 120 5.69 2.28 2.67
N SER A 121 5.34 1.99 3.92
CA SER A 121 5.85 0.83 4.68
C SER A 121 5.45 -0.55 4.09
N LEU A 122 4.95 -0.54 2.86
CA LEU A 122 4.76 -1.60 1.88
C LEU A 122 5.23 -0.95 0.56
N PRO A 123 6.09 -1.63 -0.23
CA PRO A 123 7.26 -1.13 -0.99
C PRO A 123 7.20 0.28 -1.63
N LYS A 124 8.39 0.94 -1.81
CA LYS A 124 8.72 2.11 -2.70
C LYS A 124 10.13 2.78 -2.52
N ASN A 125 11.33 2.20 -2.74
CA ASN A 125 12.46 3.07 -3.17
C ASN A 125 13.47 2.35 -4.08
N SER A 126 14.07 3.16 -4.95
CA SER A 126 14.98 2.85 -6.04
C SER A 126 16.42 2.62 -5.57
N LYS A 127 17.08 1.65 -6.21
CA LYS A 127 18.53 1.63 -6.34
C LYS A 127 18.86 1.95 -7.80
N ASP A 128 19.03 3.23 -8.09
CA ASP A 128 20.05 3.67 -9.04
C ASP A 128 20.96 4.64 -8.27
N ALA A 129 22.09 4.11 -7.84
CA ALA A 129 23.03 4.76 -6.93
C ALA A 129 23.87 5.87 -7.59
N ASN A 130 23.37 6.57 -8.62
CA ASN A 130 24.09 7.69 -9.25
C ASN A 130 23.20 8.71 -10.01
N SER A 131 21.87 8.61 -9.97
CA SER A 131 21.01 9.67 -10.52
C SER A 131 20.53 10.59 -9.40
N SER A 132 20.83 11.89 -9.58
CA SER A 132 20.21 13.02 -8.88
C SER A 132 18.70 12.81 -8.66
N PRO A 133 18.10 13.34 -7.57
CA PRO A 133 16.67 13.25 -7.27
C PRO A 133 15.84 14.06 -8.28
N ARG A 134 15.77 13.58 -9.52
CA ARG A 134 15.01 14.16 -10.63
C ARG A 134 14.65 13.03 -11.57
N GLU A 135 13.48 12.43 -11.37
CA GLU A 135 12.64 11.86 -12.43
C GLU A 135 11.26 11.57 -11.85
N ARG A 136 10.27 12.46 -12.03
CA ARG A 136 9.45 12.74 -13.23
C ARG A 136 8.52 11.59 -13.63
N SER A 137 7.25 11.74 -13.26
CA SER A 137 6.05 11.70 -14.12
C SER A 137 4.85 11.16 -13.33
N LEU A 138 3.80 11.96 -13.13
CA LEU A 138 2.78 12.12 -14.18
C LEU A 138 2.26 13.55 -14.28
N SER A 139 2.29 14.02 -15.54
CA SER A 139 1.56 15.13 -16.16
C SER A 139 1.57 16.49 -15.45
N SER A 140 2.36 17.40 -16.04
CA SER A 140 2.53 18.84 -15.79
C SER A 140 3.14 19.25 -14.44
N ASP A 141 4.43 19.61 -14.48
CA ASP A 141 5.17 20.59 -13.66
C ASP A 141 5.18 20.57 -12.13
N PHE A 142 4.44 19.68 -11.46
CA PHE A 142 4.30 19.73 -10.00
C PHE A 142 4.89 18.51 -9.31
N ILE A 143 5.73 18.75 -8.30
CA ILE A 143 6.27 17.72 -7.42
C ILE A 143 5.53 17.81 -6.10
N LEU A 144 4.70 16.82 -5.80
CA LEU A 144 4.19 16.61 -4.45
C LEU A 144 5.26 15.86 -3.68
N GLN A 145 6.11 16.59 -2.95
CA GLN A 145 7.03 15.94 -2.03
C GLN A 145 6.23 15.39 -0.87
N SER A 146 6.18 14.07 -0.74
CA SER A 146 5.66 13.45 0.46
C SER A 146 6.56 13.88 1.62
N THR A 147 6.01 14.58 2.60
CA THR A 147 6.72 15.15 3.77
C THR A 147 7.31 14.10 4.72
N PHE A 148 7.30 12.83 4.35
CA PHE A 148 7.87 11.80 5.20
C PHE A 148 9.40 11.82 5.10
N PRO A 149 10.10 11.72 6.23
CA PRO A 149 11.55 11.68 6.25
C PRO A 149 12.07 10.50 5.42
N VAL A 150 12.95 10.78 4.47
CA VAL A 150 13.76 9.76 3.79
C VAL A 150 14.68 9.16 4.86
N LEU A 151 14.55 7.86 5.10
CA LEU A 151 15.46 7.14 5.99
C LEU A 151 16.86 7.16 5.37
N SER A 152 17.72 8.03 5.89
CA SER A 152 19.17 7.84 5.77
C SER A 152 19.51 6.51 6.42
N ARG A 153 20.05 5.55 5.64
CA ARG A 153 20.62 4.25 6.04
C ARG A 153 20.69 4.06 7.56
N LYS A 154 19.61 3.57 8.16
CA LYS A 154 19.56 3.24 9.59
C LYS A 154 19.73 1.73 9.68
N LEU A 155 20.71 1.27 10.45
CA LEU A 155 21.00 -0.15 10.69
C LEU A 155 19.89 -0.87 11.49
N THR A 156 18.93 -0.13 12.04
CA THR A 156 17.83 -0.71 12.83
C THR A 156 16.58 -0.89 11.97
N PRO A 157 16.09 -2.12 11.77
CA PRO A 157 14.86 -2.36 11.02
C PRO A 157 13.66 -1.74 11.73
N LEU A 158 12.66 -1.31 10.97
CA LEU A 158 11.45 -0.68 11.50
C LEU A 158 10.35 -1.73 11.68
N LYS A 159 9.76 -1.81 12.87
CA LYS A 159 8.56 -2.63 13.11
C LYS A 159 7.35 -1.98 12.44
N ILE A 160 6.98 -2.49 11.27
CA ILE A 160 5.90 -1.93 10.47
C ILE A 160 4.53 -2.53 10.82
N LEU A 161 4.49 -3.75 11.36
CA LEU A 161 3.31 -4.40 11.91
C LEU A 161 3.69 -5.08 13.22
N HIS A 162 2.79 -5.05 14.21
CA HIS A 162 2.94 -5.72 15.49
C HIS A 162 2.11 -7.01 15.51
N TYR A 163 2.64 -8.10 16.05
CA TYR A 163 1.89 -9.36 16.23
C TYR A 163 1.81 -9.78 17.71
N PRO A 164 0.75 -10.48 18.11
CA PRO A 164 -0.55 -10.56 17.41
C PRO A 164 -1.22 -9.19 17.38
N PHE A 165 -2.18 -8.99 16.47
CA PHE A 165 -2.98 -7.78 16.46
C PHE A 165 -4.07 -7.86 17.53
N GLU A 166 -4.12 -6.82 18.36
CA GLU A 166 -5.17 -6.64 19.37
C GLU A 166 -5.82 -5.26 19.18
N ILE A 167 -7.12 -5.15 19.41
CA ILE A 167 -7.81 -3.85 19.36
C ILE A 167 -7.18 -2.93 20.41
N ASP A 168 -7.03 -1.66 20.05
CA ASP A 168 -6.36 -0.61 20.81
C ASP A 168 -4.84 -0.76 20.98
N GLN A 169 -4.24 -1.84 20.46
CA GLN A 169 -2.80 -2.02 20.45
C GLN A 169 -2.14 -0.93 19.61
N GLN A 170 -1.19 -0.22 20.22
CA GLN A 170 -0.41 0.84 19.60
C GLN A 170 1.07 0.52 19.69
N TRP A 171 1.81 0.77 18.62
CA TRP A 171 3.27 0.61 18.59
C TRP A 171 3.96 1.74 17.85
N LEU A 172 5.19 2.01 18.27
CA LEU A 172 6.08 2.96 17.61
C LEU A 172 6.64 2.35 16.33
N VAL A 173 6.45 3.02 15.19
CA VAL A 173 7.06 2.65 13.91
C VAL A 173 8.38 3.39 13.74
N GLN A 174 8.39 4.70 13.99
CA GLN A 174 9.56 5.54 13.82
C GLN A 174 9.53 6.71 14.79
N GLN A 175 10.70 7.00 15.36
CA GLN A 175 10.97 8.27 16.01
C GLN A 175 12.23 8.87 15.39
N VAL A 176 12.09 10.08 14.88
CA VAL A 176 13.17 10.99 14.54
C VAL A 176 13.36 11.89 15.76
N ASN A 177 14.59 12.28 16.05
CA ASN A 177 14.87 13.26 17.10
C ASN A 177 15.47 14.49 16.43
N ASN A 178 14.69 15.11 15.54
CA ASN A 178 15.12 16.29 14.80
C ASN A 178 14.07 17.40 14.95
N PRO A 179 14.40 18.52 15.62
CA PRO A 179 13.45 19.61 15.82
C PRO A 179 13.01 20.30 14.53
N THR A 180 13.74 20.11 13.42
CA THR A 180 13.39 20.71 12.12
C THR A 180 12.46 19.85 11.27
N THR A 181 12.21 18.59 11.65
CA THR A 181 11.27 17.73 10.92
C THR A 181 9.83 17.99 11.37
N ILE A 182 8.93 18.15 10.40
CA ILE A 182 7.48 18.33 10.65
C ILE A 182 6.92 17.10 11.36
N ILE A 183 7.30 15.90 10.91
CA ILE A 183 6.91 14.62 11.51
C ILE A 183 8.09 14.09 12.31
N ASN A 184 7.94 14.04 13.63
CA ASN A 184 8.99 13.61 14.55
C ASN A 184 8.75 12.18 15.06
N ARG A 185 7.47 11.77 15.19
CA ARG A 185 7.11 10.43 15.66
C ARG A 185 5.93 9.87 14.87
N ILE A 186 5.98 8.57 14.62
CA ILE A 186 4.98 7.84 13.87
C ILE A 186 4.65 6.57 14.61
N ASP A 187 3.41 6.48 15.06
CA ASP A 187 2.85 5.30 15.68
C ASP A 187 1.78 4.70 14.77
N LYS A 188 1.45 3.43 15.01
CA LYS A 188 0.27 2.77 14.46
C LYS A 188 -0.60 2.28 15.60
N LYS A 189 -1.91 2.28 15.41
CA LYS A 189 -2.89 1.76 16.35
C LYS A 189 -3.93 0.90 15.65
N VAL A 190 -4.21 -0.30 16.15
CA VAL A 190 -5.39 -1.06 15.73
C VAL A 190 -6.62 -0.40 16.32
N VAL A 191 -7.49 0.15 15.48
CA VAL A 191 -8.71 0.86 15.93
C VAL A 191 -9.96 -0.03 15.87
N GLY A 192 -9.87 -1.20 15.27
CA GLY A 192 -10.95 -2.17 15.22
C GLY A 192 -10.81 -3.12 14.04
N THR A 193 -11.92 -3.72 13.65
CA THR A 193 -12.03 -4.65 12.52
C THR A 193 -13.15 -4.20 11.59
N GLU A 194 -12.99 -4.40 10.30
CA GLU A 194 -13.96 -3.99 9.28
C GLU A 194 -14.03 -5.03 8.16
N LEU A 195 -15.24 -5.32 7.67
CA LEU A 195 -15.41 -6.13 6.45
C LEU A 195 -15.22 -5.22 5.24
N VAL A 196 -14.10 -5.40 4.53
CA VAL A 196 -13.73 -4.59 3.36
C VAL A 196 -14.09 -5.33 2.09
N GLN A 197 -14.93 -4.72 1.25
CA GLN A 197 -15.21 -5.17 -0.11
C GLN A 197 -14.25 -4.49 -1.08
N THR A 198 -13.59 -5.27 -1.94
CA THR A 198 -12.84 -4.79 -3.10
C THR A 198 -13.17 -5.66 -4.33
N PRO A 199 -12.64 -5.34 -5.53
CA PRO A 199 -12.78 -6.23 -6.69
C PRO A 199 -12.16 -7.62 -6.50
N ALA A 200 -11.18 -7.77 -5.60
CA ALA A 200 -10.58 -9.06 -5.25
C ALA A 200 -11.45 -9.93 -4.32
N GLY A 201 -12.54 -9.38 -3.75
CA GLY A 201 -13.44 -10.11 -2.84
C GLY A 201 -13.81 -9.34 -1.57
N LYS A 202 -14.35 -10.07 -0.59
CA LYS A 202 -14.66 -9.56 0.76
C LYS A 202 -13.62 -10.06 1.75
N PHE A 203 -13.12 -9.18 2.60
CA PHE A 203 -12.05 -9.48 3.55
C PHE A 203 -12.38 -8.95 4.94
N GLY A 204 -12.30 -9.79 5.96
CA GLY A 204 -12.33 -9.34 7.36
C GLY A 204 -10.97 -8.78 7.74
N CYS A 205 -10.85 -7.45 7.83
CA CYS A 205 -9.59 -6.76 8.02
C CYS A 205 -9.48 -6.13 9.41
N PHE A 206 -8.29 -6.11 9.97
CA PHE A 206 -7.92 -5.14 10.99
C PHE A 206 -7.81 -3.76 10.36
N LYS A 207 -8.41 -2.78 11.03
CA LYS A 207 -8.33 -1.37 10.68
C LYS A 207 -7.24 -0.73 11.53
N ILE A 208 -6.19 -0.25 10.88
CA ILE A 208 -4.99 0.29 11.53
C ILE A 208 -4.86 1.76 11.18
N GLN A 209 -4.91 2.62 12.19
CA GLN A 209 -4.69 4.05 12.07
C GLN A 209 -3.20 4.37 12.22
N TRP A 210 -2.69 5.24 11.36
CA TRP A 210 -1.39 5.87 11.55
C TRP A 210 -1.53 7.18 12.32
N LEU A 211 -0.67 7.37 13.31
CA LEU A 211 -0.64 8.54 14.17
C LEU A 211 0.67 9.30 13.92
N PHE A 212 0.59 10.44 13.24
CA PHE A 212 1.73 11.29 12.94
C PHE A 212 1.83 12.39 13.99
N MET A 213 2.99 12.53 14.64
CA MET A 213 3.20 13.50 15.70
C MET A 213 4.31 14.48 15.33
N ASP A 214 4.11 15.75 15.70
CA ASP A 214 5.11 16.80 15.55
C ASP A 214 6.23 16.71 16.62
N ALA A 215 7.21 17.61 16.54
CA ALA A 215 8.32 17.68 17.50
C ALA A 215 7.88 17.96 18.96
N LYS A 216 6.65 18.45 19.17
CA LYS A 216 6.05 18.70 20.50
C LYS A 216 5.16 17.56 20.97
N GLY A 217 5.10 16.45 20.21
CA GLY A 217 4.25 15.29 20.53
C GLY A 217 2.76 15.52 20.25
N ARG A 218 2.40 16.55 19.48
CA ARG A 218 1.01 16.82 19.11
C ARG A 218 0.66 16.02 17.86
N LEU A 219 -0.53 15.42 17.84
CA LEU A 219 -1.05 14.73 16.67
C LEU A 219 -1.27 15.73 15.51
N LEU A 220 -0.73 15.40 14.34
CA LEU A 220 -0.95 16.13 13.10
C LEU A 220 -2.33 15.76 12.54
N GLN A 221 -3.31 16.64 12.76
CA GLN A 221 -4.69 16.44 12.30
C GLN A 221 -4.85 16.59 10.78
N ASP A 222 -3.88 17.22 10.12
CA ASP A 222 -3.89 17.39 8.67
C ASP A 222 -3.50 16.12 7.90
N ILE A 223 -3.13 15.04 8.60
CA ILE A 223 -2.76 13.76 7.97
C ILE A 223 -3.58 12.64 8.58
N GLU A 224 -4.47 12.07 7.78
CA GLU A 224 -5.24 10.89 8.14
C GLU A 224 -4.77 9.73 7.27
N ARG A 225 -4.38 8.60 7.90
CA ARG A 225 -4.03 7.39 7.15
C ARG A 225 -4.54 6.15 7.84
N MET A 226 -5.21 5.31 7.06
CA MET A 226 -5.81 4.06 7.49
C MET A 226 -5.34 2.92 6.58
N ASP A 227 -4.88 1.85 7.19
CA ASP A 227 -4.56 0.58 6.52
C ASP A 227 -5.60 -0.47 6.93
N TYR A 228 -6.05 -1.27 5.97
CA TYR A 228 -6.94 -2.40 6.18
C TYR A 228 -6.18 -3.67 5.82
N ILE A 229 -5.81 -4.45 6.83
CA ILE A 229 -4.90 -5.59 6.70
C ILE A 229 -5.57 -6.86 7.23
N CYS A 230 -5.39 -7.97 6.51
CA CYS A 230 -5.86 -9.29 6.89
C CYS A 230 -4.79 -10.35 6.56
N PRO A 231 -4.99 -11.66 6.85
CA PRO A 231 -4.03 -12.72 6.51
C PRO A 231 -3.58 -12.76 5.05
N GLN A 232 -4.38 -12.20 4.14
CA GLN A 232 -4.05 -12.07 2.72
C GLN A 232 -3.14 -10.87 2.41
N GLY A 233 -2.85 -9.99 3.37
CA GLY A 233 -2.00 -8.81 3.22
C GLY A 233 -2.78 -7.49 3.32
N LEU A 234 -2.27 -6.43 2.70
CA LEU A 234 -2.97 -5.15 2.61
C LEU A 234 -4.13 -5.26 1.61
N VAL A 235 -5.35 -4.99 2.06
CA VAL A 235 -6.55 -5.01 1.20
C VAL A 235 -6.90 -3.60 0.71
N LYS A 236 -6.77 -2.62 1.59
CA LYS A 236 -7.06 -1.21 1.28
C LYS A 236 -6.16 -0.29 2.09
N ARG A 237 -5.80 0.85 1.51
CA ARG A 237 -5.19 1.98 2.23
C ARG A 237 -5.85 3.27 1.79
N SER A 238 -6.11 4.15 2.75
CA SER A 238 -6.54 5.52 2.48
C SER A 238 -5.58 6.47 3.16
N THR A 239 -5.14 7.51 2.45
CA THR A 239 -4.35 8.61 3.00
C THR A 239 -4.99 9.90 2.55
N PHE A 240 -5.33 10.75 3.50
CA PHE A 240 -5.79 12.11 3.27
C PHE A 240 -4.78 13.07 3.89
N THR A 241 -4.38 14.08 3.14
CA THR A 241 -3.47 15.13 3.57
C THR A 241 -4.09 16.46 3.26
N ARG A 242 -4.47 17.20 4.30
CA ARG A 242 -5.00 18.55 4.18
C ARG A 242 -3.87 19.52 3.88
N ASN A 243 -4.11 20.50 3.02
CA ASN A 243 -3.16 21.57 2.70
C ASN A 243 -1.74 21.07 2.33
N ALA A 244 -1.65 19.98 1.55
CA ALA A 244 -0.38 19.49 1.04
C ALA A 244 0.33 20.57 0.19
N LEU A 245 1.60 20.82 0.47
CA LEU A 245 2.40 21.83 -0.23
C LEU A 245 2.58 21.48 -1.72
N LEU A 246 2.30 22.43 -2.59
CA LEU A 246 2.51 22.34 -4.03
C LEU A 246 3.83 23.01 -4.41
N TRP A 247 4.70 22.28 -5.11
CA TRP A 247 6.00 22.77 -5.56
C TRP A 247 6.05 22.83 -7.08
N ALA A 248 6.50 23.95 -7.63
CA ALA A 248 6.84 24.04 -9.05
C ALA A 248 8.17 23.30 -9.26
N GLY A 249 8.26 22.45 -10.29
CA GLY A 249 9.30 21.41 -10.38
C GLY A 249 10.79 21.82 -10.29
N ALA A 250 11.13 23.11 -10.34
CA ALA A 250 12.48 23.61 -10.12
C ALA A 250 12.60 24.68 -9.01
N GLY A 251 11.49 25.06 -8.35
CA GLY A 251 11.48 26.06 -7.30
C GLY A 251 11.79 25.48 -5.92
N ASN A 252 12.43 26.29 -5.07
CA ASN A 252 12.70 25.96 -3.66
C ASN A 252 11.62 26.49 -2.72
N GLU A 253 10.51 27.01 -3.25
CA GLU A 253 9.39 27.53 -2.47
C GLU A 253 8.08 26.92 -2.95
N PRO A 254 7.17 26.55 -2.03
CA PRO A 254 5.84 26.11 -2.40
C PRO A 254 5.04 27.31 -2.90
N PHE A 255 4.26 27.12 -3.97
CA PHE A 255 3.44 28.18 -4.57
C PHE A 255 1.98 28.15 -4.14
N GLY A 256 1.60 27.15 -3.34
CA GLY A 256 0.26 26.99 -2.81
C GLY A 256 0.11 25.67 -2.06
N THR A 257 -1.12 25.38 -1.66
CA THR A 257 -1.51 24.12 -1.02
C THR A 257 -2.72 23.50 -1.72
N ALA A 258 -2.89 22.19 -1.60
CA ALA A 258 -4.11 21.50 -1.98
C ALA A 258 -4.38 20.33 -1.04
N ASP A 259 -5.65 19.95 -0.89
CA ASP A 259 -6.01 18.70 -0.24
C ASP A 259 -5.69 17.53 -1.18
N ARG A 260 -5.02 16.52 -0.63
CA ARG A 260 -4.58 15.32 -1.37
C ARG A 260 -5.18 14.07 -0.75
N LYS A 261 -5.86 13.27 -1.56
CA LYS A 261 -6.35 11.95 -1.18
C LYS A 261 -5.65 10.89 -2.03
N VAL A 262 -5.17 9.82 -1.40
CA VAL A 262 -4.64 8.63 -2.06
C VAL A 262 -5.38 7.42 -1.53
N GLU A 263 -5.96 6.66 -2.44
CA GLU A 263 -6.63 5.40 -2.15
C GLU A 263 -5.93 4.28 -2.89
N ILE A 264 -5.65 3.19 -2.19
CA ILE A 264 -5.08 1.96 -2.73
C ILE A 264 -6.09 0.86 -2.44
N GLU A 265 -6.49 0.13 -3.47
CA GLU A 265 -7.49 -0.92 -3.38
C GLU A 265 -7.03 -2.19 -4.08
N LEU A 266 -7.18 -3.34 -3.42
CA LEU A 266 -6.78 -4.64 -3.94
C LEU A 266 -7.72 -5.11 -5.05
N MET A 267 -7.16 -5.32 -6.24
CA MET A 267 -7.87 -5.75 -7.45
C MET A 267 -7.79 -7.25 -7.65
N GLN A 268 -6.61 -7.82 -7.42
CA GLN A 268 -6.35 -9.25 -7.56
C GLN A 268 -5.26 -9.66 -6.58
N ILE A 269 -5.34 -10.90 -6.11
CA ILE A 269 -4.31 -11.50 -5.27
C ILE A 269 -4.02 -12.93 -5.71
N GLN A 270 -2.74 -13.30 -5.65
CA GLN A 270 -2.25 -14.66 -5.81
C GLN A 270 -1.33 -14.95 -4.62
N LEU A 271 -1.67 -15.96 -3.81
CA LEU A 271 -0.86 -16.40 -2.69
C LEU A 271 -0.45 -17.85 -2.90
N GLU A 272 0.85 -18.10 -2.88
CA GLU A 272 1.43 -19.43 -2.86
C GLU A 272 1.34 -19.96 -1.42
N ASN A 273 0.71 -21.13 -1.24
CA ASN A 273 0.55 -21.81 0.05
C ASN A 273 -0.38 -21.16 1.09
N LEU A 274 -1.57 -20.69 0.68
CA LEU A 274 -2.64 -20.61 1.69
C LEU A 274 -2.95 -22.05 2.17
N PRO A 275 -2.95 -22.33 3.50
CA PRO A 275 -3.50 -23.58 3.98
C PRO A 275 -4.93 -23.68 3.45
N LYS A 276 -5.18 -24.75 2.67
CA LYS A 276 -6.52 -25.07 2.17
C LYS A 276 -7.45 -25.43 3.33
#